data_AF-A0A831YD63-F1
#
_entry.id   AF-A0A831YD63-F1
#
_cell.length_a   1.000
_cell.length_b   1.000
_cell.length_c   1.000
_cell.angle_alpha   90.00
_cell.angle_beta   90.00
_cell.angle_gamma   90.00
#
_symmetry.space_group_name_H-M   'P 1'
#
loop_
_entity.id
_entity.type
_entity.pdbx_description
1 polymer ?
#
loop_
_entity_poly.entity_id
_entity_poly.type
_entity_poly.pdbx_seq_one_letter_code
_entity_poly.pdbx_strand_id
1 'polypeptide(L)' 'ERYLIDEGKLTVSSAEIGDMVKSKLKNLDPISFIRFVSVCDNFQDIKDFESAIKQMEKDKKNDQGEKD' A
#
# COMPACT_ATOMS: atom_id res chain seq x y z
N GLU A 1 14.70 -8.02 -1.29
CA GLU A 1 15.54 -9.12 -1.82
C GLU A 1 15.67 -10.27 -0.83
N ARG A 2 16.18 -10.04 0.41
CA ARG A 2 16.35 -11.09 1.44
C ARG A 2 15.15 -12.04 1.59
N TYR A 3 13.95 -11.48 1.71
CA TYR A 3 12.69 -12.26 1.79
C TYR A 3 12.48 -13.26 0.64
N LEU A 4 12.78 -12.87 -0.61
CA LEU A 4 12.56 -13.75 -1.77
C LEU A 4 13.58 -14.88 -1.83
N ILE A 5 14.82 -14.59 -1.41
CA ILE A 5 15.91 -15.58 -1.34
C ILE A 5 15.62 -16.59 -0.24
N ASP A 6 15.18 -16.12 0.93
CA ASP A 6 14.89 -16.98 2.09
C ASP A 6 13.68 -17.91 1.85
N GLU A 7 12.70 -17.49 1.03
CA GLU A 7 11.56 -18.32 0.61
C GLU A 7 11.89 -19.34 -0.50
N GLY A 8 13.08 -19.29 -1.11
CA GLY A 8 13.48 -20.18 -2.20
C GLY A 8 12.69 -19.98 -3.50
N LYS A 9 12.01 -18.84 -3.66
CA LYS A 9 11.19 -18.53 -4.84
C LYS A 9 12.06 -17.99 -5.98
N LEU A 10 12.06 -18.69 -7.12
CA LEU A 10 12.76 -18.24 -8.34
C LEU A 10 12.02 -17.12 -9.08
N THR A 11 10.70 -17.02 -8.88
CA THR A 11 9.84 -15.98 -9.45
C THR A 11 8.83 -15.53 -8.41
N VAL A 12 8.38 -14.27 -8.52
CA VAL A 12 7.39 -13.68 -7.63
C VAL A 12 6.39 -12.87 -8.45
N SER A 13 5.13 -12.87 -8.04
CA SER A 13 4.12 -12.05 -8.71
C SER A 13 4.37 -10.56 -8.44
N SER A 14 4.15 -9.71 -9.44
CA SER A 14 4.24 -8.27 -9.26
C SER A 14 3.23 -7.75 -8.23
N ALA A 15 2.09 -8.44 -8.07
CA ALA A 15 1.07 -8.11 -7.07
C ALA A 15 1.62 -8.25 -5.65
N GLU A 16 2.31 -9.37 -5.35
CA GLU A 16 2.93 -9.60 -4.03
C GLU A 16 3.94 -8.49 -3.68
N ILE A 17 4.80 -8.12 -4.62
CA ILE A 17 5.73 -6.99 -4.43
C ILE A 17 4.98 -5.67 -4.28
N GLY A 18 3.93 -5.46 -5.07
CA GLY A 18 3.05 -4.31 -4.97
C GLY A 18 2.48 -4.14 -3.57
N ASP A 19 1.94 -5.21 -2.99
CA ASP A 19 1.34 -5.19 -1.65
C ASP A 19 2.39 -4.89 -0.56
N MET A 20 3.59 -5.46 -0.68
CA MET A 20 4.71 -5.14 0.22
C MET A 20 5.10 -3.67 0.15
N VAL A 21 5.14 -3.09 -1.06
CA VAL A 21 5.48 -1.68 -1.26
C VAL A 21 4.38 -0.77 -0.73
N LYS A 22 3.11 -1.06 -1.04
CA LYS A 22 1.94 -0.34 -0.51
C LYS A 22 1.96 -0.28 1.01
N SER A 23 2.17 -1.42 1.67
CA SER A 23 2.22 -1.52 3.14
C SER A 23 3.30 -0.60 3.74
N LYS A 24 4.50 -0.56 3.15
CA LYS A 24 5.59 0.31 3.62
C LYS A 24 5.34 1.79 3.32
N LEU A 25 4.83 2.12 2.14
CA LEU A 25 4.57 3.49 1.72
C LEU A 25 3.46 4.16 2.53
N LYS A 26 2.43 3.38 2.91
CA LYS A 26 1.25 3.87 3.64
C LYS A 26 1.59 4.69 4.87
N ASN A 27 2.61 4.27 5.62
CA ASN A 27 3.05 4.91 6.87
C ASN A 27 4.21 5.88 6.68
N LEU A 28 4.86 5.85 5.52
CA LEU A 28 6.04 6.67 5.23
C LEU A 28 5.69 8.00 4.56
N ASP A 29 4.91 7.95 3.48
CA ASP A 29 4.50 9.12 2.73
C ASP A 29 3.14 8.91 2.03
N PRO A 30 2.09 9.62 2.48
CA PRO A 30 0.75 9.53 1.90
C PRO A 30 0.69 9.77 0.38
N ILE A 31 1.50 10.70 -0.14
CA ILE A 31 1.46 11.07 -1.56
C ILE A 31 2.12 10.00 -2.43
N SER A 32 3.19 9.38 -1.97
CA SER A 32 3.83 8.25 -2.67
C SER A 32 2.95 7.02 -2.64
N PHE A 33 2.25 6.76 -1.52
CA PHE A 33 1.26 5.68 -1.43
C PHE A 33 0.17 5.84 -2.48
N ILE A 34 -0.49 7.00 -2.58
CA ILE A 34 -1.61 7.21 -3.51
C ILE A 34 -1.15 7.05 -4.98
N ARG A 35 0.04 7.56 -5.34
CA ARG A 35 0.61 7.45 -6.70
C ARG A 35 0.97 6.01 -7.07
N PHE A 36 1.43 5.24 -6.10
CA PHE A 36 1.79 3.84 -6.33
C PHE A 36 0.54 2.97 -6.50
N VAL A 37 -0.42 3.12 -5.59
CA VAL A 37 -1.70 2.38 -5.61
C VAL A 37 -2.48 2.70 -6.88
N SER A 38 -2.48 3.95 -7.37
CA SER A 38 -3.21 4.29 -8.58
C SER A 38 -2.78 3.49 -9.82
N VAL A 39 -1.52 3.07 -9.88
CA VAL A 39 -1.00 2.22 -10.95
C VAL A 39 -1.23 0.74 -10.64
N CYS A 40 -0.89 0.29 -9.43
CA CYS A 40 -1.04 -1.12 -9.04
C CYS A 40 -2.49 -1.61 -9.06
N ASP A 41 -3.43 -0.76 -8.66
CA ASP A 41 -4.87 -1.08 -8.60
C ASP A 41 -5.63 -0.50 -9.80
N ASN A 42 -4.89 0.03 -10.78
CA ASN A 42 -5.42 0.50 -12.06
C ASN A 42 -6.62 1.44 -11.91
N PHE A 43 -6.42 2.56 -11.21
CA PHE A 43 -7.48 3.55 -11.01
C PHE A 43 -8.02 4.04 -12.36
N GLN A 44 -9.34 4.07 -12.47
CA GLN A 44 -10.06 4.46 -13.67
C GLN A 44 -10.67 5.85 -13.54
N ASP A 45 -11.08 6.24 -12.34
CA ASP A 45 -11.73 7.53 -12.12
C ASP A 45 -11.41 8.17 -10.76
N ILE A 46 -11.99 9.34 -10.51
CA ILE A 46 -11.77 10.10 -9.28
C ILE A 46 -12.31 9.39 -8.03
N LYS A 47 -13.30 8.50 -8.16
CA LYS A 47 -13.87 7.76 -7.03
C LYS A 47 -12.88 6.74 -6.49
N ASP A 48 -12.01 6.19 -7.34
CA ASP A 48 -10.92 5.30 -6.90
C ASP A 48 -9.94 6.07 -6.00
N PHE A 49 -9.61 7.30 -6.41
CA PHE A 49 -8.80 8.23 -5.59
C PHE A 49 -9.46 8.57 -4.26
N GLU A 50 -10.74 8.97 -4.28
CA GLU A 50 -11.49 9.30 -3.05
C GLU A 50 -11.56 8.11 -2.09
N SER A 51 -11.74 6.90 -2.62
CA SER A 51 -11.81 5.67 -1.83
C SER A 51 -10.48 5.38 -1.14
N ALA A 52 -9.37 5.54 -1.85
CA ALA A 52 -8.04 5.37 -1.27
C ALA A 52 -7.73 6.42 -0.19
N ILE A 53 -8.10 7.68 -0.41
CA ILE A 53 -7.95 8.74 0.62
C ILE A 53 -8.76 8.40 1.88
N LYS A 54 -10.03 8.00 1.73
CA LYS A 54 -10.89 7.61 2.86
C LYS A 54 -10.33 6.43 3.64
N GLN A 55 -9.69 5.47 2.96
CA GLN A 55 -9.04 4.35 3.61
C GLN A 55 -7.88 4.85 4.49
N MET A 56 -7.01 5.69 3.95
CA MET A 56 -5.87 6.26 4.68
C MET A 56 -6.28 7.09 5.90
N GLU A 57 -7.40 7.82 5.82
CA GLU A 57 -7.94 8.56 6.97
C GLU A 57 -8.44 7.63 8.09
N LYS A 58 -9.05 6.49 7.74
CA LYS A 58 -9.46 5.47 8.72
C LYS A 58 -8.25 4.84 9.38
N ASP A 59 -7.23 4.51 8.60
CA ASP A 59 -6.02 3.90 9.10
C ASP A 59 -5.29 4.82 10.09
N LYS A 60 -5.17 6.12 9.78
CA LYS A 60 -4.62 7.11 10.72
C LYS A 60 -5.38 7.21 12.04
N LYS A 61 -6.71 7.04 12.01
CA LYS A 61 -7.54 7.05 13.23
C LYS A 61 -7.30 5.81 14.09
N ASN A 62 -7.13 4.64 13.45
CA ASN A 62 -6.84 3.40 14.16
C ASN A 62 -5.46 3.45 14.83
N ASP A 63 -4.44 3.97 14.15
CA ASP A 63 -3.08 4.13 14.70
C ASP A 63 -3.02 5.13 15.89
N GLN A 64 -4.00 6.05 15.99
CA GLN A 64 -4.11 7.00 17.10
C GLN A 64 -4.90 6.46 18.29
N GLY A 65 -5.83 5.53 18.09
CA GLY A 65 -6.64 4.92 19.15
C GLY A 65 -5.94 3.80 19.94
N GLU A 66 -4.79 3.31 19.48
CA GLU A 66 -3.99 2.27 20.15
C GLU A 66 -2.98 2.85 21.17
N LYS A 67 -2.97 4.17 21.37
CA LYS A 67 -2.08 4.89 22.30
C LYS A 67 -2.75 5.34 23.62
N ASP A 68 -4.03 5.05 23.81
CA ASP A 68 -4.81 5.38 25.02
C ASP A 68 -5.02 4.14 25.92
#